data_AF-A0A6N6RQ58-F1
#
_entry.id   AF-A0A6N6RQ58-F1
#
_cell.length_a   1.000
_cell.length_b   1.000
_cell.length_c   1.000
_cell.angle_alpha   90.00
_cell.angle_beta   90.00
_cell.angle_gamma   90.00
#
_symmetry.space_group_name_H-M   'P 1'
#
loop_
_entity.id
_entity.type
_entity.pdbx_description
1 polymer ?
#
loop_
_entity_poly.entity_id
_entity_poly.type
_entity_poly.pdbx_seq_one_letter_code
_entity_poly.pdbx_strand_id
1 'polypeptide(L)' 'MFNLEGHCDWCRKPAMVLQHQYCDGAKYYACSSCNDYAKIDIREYDLAEMEK' A
#
# COMPACT_ATOMS: atom_id res chain seq x y z
N MET A 1 -0.50 8.46 8.90
CA MET A 1 -0.74 9.81 8.37
C MET A 1 -0.02 9.92 7.03
N PHE A 2 -0.55 10.66 6.05
CA PHE A 2 0.12 10.85 4.75
C PHE A 2 1.13 11.99 4.86
N ASN A 3 2.34 11.68 5.32
CA ASN A 3 3.35 12.68 5.70
C ASN A 3 4.70 12.50 4.98
N LEU A 4 4.79 11.55 4.03
CA LEU A 4 5.97 11.35 3.19
C LEU A 4 5.68 11.87 1.78
N GLU A 5 6.53 12.74 1.24
CA GLU A 5 6.46 13.09 -0.18
C GLU A 5 7.00 11.93 -1.02
N GLY A 6 6.24 11.50 -2.04
CA GLY A 6 6.63 10.38 -2.88
C GLY A 6 5.70 10.16 -4.07
N HIS A 7 5.78 8.98 -4.68
CA HIS A 7 4.83 8.53 -5.70
C HIS A 7 3.92 7.47 -5.10
N CYS A 8 2.62 7.53 -5.42
CA CYS A 8 1.69 6.47 -5.07
C CYS A 8 1.89 5.26 -5.99
N ASP A 9 2.08 4.08 -5.42
CA ASP A 9 2.29 2.86 -6.20
C ASP A 9 1.05 2.41 -6.99
N TRP A 10 -0.16 2.78 -6.54
CA TRP A 10 -1.42 2.44 -7.21
C TRP A 10 -1.75 3.36 -8.38
N CYS A 11 -1.79 4.69 -8.16
CA CYS A 11 -2.15 5.63 -9.22
C CYS A 11 -0.96 6.20 -9.99
N ARG A 12 0.28 5.90 -9.57
CA ARG A 12 1.56 6.35 -10.17
C ARG A 12 1.75 7.88 -10.22
N LYS A 13 0.98 8.62 -9.42
CA LYS A 13 1.08 10.09 -9.32
C LYS A 13 1.94 10.51 -8.13
N PRO A 14 2.65 11.65 -8.21
CA PRO A 14 3.25 12.29 -7.04
C PRO A 14 2.17 12.65 -6.01
N ALA A 15 2.42 12.38 -4.73
CA ALA A 15 1.50 12.69 -3.64
C ALA A 15 2.20 12.64 -2.27
N MET A 16 1.49 13.13 -1.24
CA MET A 16 1.76 12.69 0.14
C MET A 16 1.28 11.25 0.30
N VAL A 17 2.18 10.37 0.71
CA VAL A 17 1.95 8.93 0.80
C VAL A 17 2.05 8.42 2.24
N LEU A 18 1.37 7.31 2.48
CA LEU A 18 1.46 6.48 3.68
C LEU A 18 2.15 5.17 3.27
N GLN A 19 3.12 4.74 4.08
CA GLN A 19 3.76 3.44 3.88
C GLN A 19 2.82 2.31 4.35
N HIS A 20 2.78 1.27 3.54
CA HIS A 20 2.19 -0.02 3.80
C HIS A 20 3.25 -1.12 3.69
N GLN A 21 2.98 -2.27 4.31
CA GLN A 21 3.85 -3.43 4.26
C GLN A 21 3.00 -4.70 4.14
N TYR A 22 3.36 -5.57 3.20
CA TYR A 22 2.79 -6.92 3.03
C TYR A 22 3.46 -7.90 4.01
N CYS A 23 2.87 -9.08 4.23
CA CYS A 23 3.37 -10.08 5.17
C CYS A 23 4.76 -10.64 4.80
N ASP A 24 5.13 -10.58 3.53
CA ASP A 24 6.46 -10.96 3.01
C ASP A 24 7.55 -9.89 3.29
N GLY A 25 7.15 -8.74 3.83
CA GLY A 25 8.02 -7.63 4.16
C GLY A 25 8.14 -6.57 3.05
N ALA A 26 7.55 -6.76 1.87
CA ALA A 26 7.55 -5.80 0.78
C ALA A 26 6.82 -4.50 1.18
N LYS A 27 7.38 -3.35 0.81
CA LYS A 27 6.93 -2.02 1.24
C LYS A 27 6.42 -1.22 0.05
N TYR A 28 5.22 -0.67 0.19
CA TYR A 28 4.55 0.13 -0.84
C TYR A 28 3.96 1.40 -0.23
N TYR A 29 3.64 2.37 -1.06
CA TYR A 29 3.27 3.71 -0.65
C TYR A 29 1.98 4.13 -1.35
N ALA A 30 0.93 4.40 -0.57
CA ALA A 30 -0.36 4.81 -1.10
C ALA A 30 -0.66 6.28 -0.77
N CYS A 31 -1.24 7.02 -1.71
CA CYS A 31 -1.84 8.32 -1.41
C CYS A 31 -3.21 8.15 -0.75
N SER A 32 -3.76 9.24 -0.19
CA SER A 32 -5.04 9.22 0.51
C SER A 32 -6.20 8.67 -0.33
N SER A 33 -6.25 8.99 -1.62
CA SER A 33 -7.31 8.50 -2.53
C SER A 33 -7.20 7.02 -2.87
N CYS A 34 -6.03 6.41 -2.76
CA CYS A 34 -5.79 5.01 -3.10
C CYS A 34 -5.66 4.10 -1.87
N ASN A 35 -5.58 4.68 -0.66
CA ASN A 35 -5.26 3.97 0.57
C ASN A 35 -6.25 2.85 0.91
N ASP A 36 -7.54 3.02 0.63
CA ASP A 36 -8.52 1.98 0.95
C ASP A 36 -8.40 0.79 -0.02
N TYR A 37 -8.13 1.05 -1.30
CA TYR A 37 -7.78 0.00 -2.26
C TYR A 37 -6.48 -0.72 -1.89
N ALA A 38 -5.46 0.04 -1.46
CA ALA A 38 -4.18 -0.51 -1.03
C ALA A 38 -4.36 -1.49 0.14
N LYS A 39 -5.16 -1.12 1.16
CA LYS A 39 -5.44 -2.00 2.31
C LYS A 39 -6.14 -3.29 1.91
N ILE A 40 -7.05 -3.25 0.94
CA ILE A 40 -7.74 -4.45 0.44
C ILE A 40 -6.73 -5.35 -0.28
N ASP A 41 -5.96 -4.79 -1.22
CA ASP A 41 -4.95 -5.54 -1.98
C ASP A 41 -3.93 -6.24 -1.06
N ILE A 42 -3.42 -5.55 -0.05
CA ILE A 42 -2.50 -6.12 0.95
C ILE A 42 -3.17 -7.25 1.73
N ARG A 43 -4.41 -7.04 2.19
CA ARG A 43 -5.13 -8.05 2.95
C ARG A 43 -5.34 -9.32 2.14
N GLU A 44 -5.73 -9.21 0.87
CA GLU A 44 -5.97 -10.37 0.01
C GLU A 44 -4.66 -11.12 -0.28
N TYR A 45 -3.56 -10.40 -0.52
CA TYR A 45 -2.24 -11.01 -0.65
C TYR A 45 -1.83 -11.75 0.64
N ASP A 46 -1.93 -11.09 1.79
CA ASP A 46 -1.51 -11.66 3.07
C ASP A 46 -2.31 -12.93 3.41
N LEU A 47 -3.63 -12.93 3.15
CA LEU A 47 -4.47 -14.12 3.31
C LEU A 47 -4.01 -15.26 2.39
N ALA A 48 -3.72 -14.96 1.13
CA ALA A 48 -3.25 -15.95 0.17
C ALA A 48 -1.87 -16.52 0.52
N GLU A 49 -0.96 -15.73 1.10
CA GLU A 49 0.34 -16.23 1.58
C GLU A 49 0.22 -17.08 2.84
N MET A 50 -0.76 -16.81 3.72
CA MET A 50 -1.02 -17.61 4.92
C MET A 50 -1.61 -19.00 4.63
N GLU A 51 -2.24 -19.18 3.48
CA GLU A 51 -2.83 -20.47 3.05
C GLU A 51 -1.84 -21.39 2.30
N LYS A 52 -0.59 -20.95 2.09
CA LYS A 52 0.47 -21.75 1.44
C LYS A 52 1.25 -22.62 2.43
#